data_AF-A0A918HVH6-F1
#
_entry.id   AF-A0A918HVH6-F1
#
_cell.length_a   1.000
_cell.length_b   1.000
_cell.length_c   1.000
_cell.angle_alpha   90.00
_cell.angle_beta   90.00
_cell.angle_gamma   90.00
#
_symmetry.space_group_name_H-M   'P 1'
#
loop_
_entity.id
_entity.type
_entity.pdbx_description
1 polymer ?
#
loop_
_entity_poly.entity_id
_entity_poly.type
_entity_poly.pdbx_seq_one_letter_code
_entity_poly.pdbx_strand_id
1 'polypeptide(L)'
;MSHITRISHGGANKFGNLICLCPNHHAWFDRGRFSEQEIRLLKARFAWNQRRYSDVEIMWLGVFSKRGGTHFVHPSSDRASLHSLEADGYIELTDSGLDDSKDSMDTWRLTDMGTRLAAVWSDSGAPPSNIR
;
A
#
# COMPACT_ATOMS: atom_id res chain seq x y z
N MET A 1 -3.69 -29.94 1.69
CA MET A 1 -3.53 -28.88 2.70
C MET A 1 -3.38 -27.56 1.94
N SER A 2 -4.38 -26.67 1.99
CA SER A 2 -4.31 -25.40 1.26
C SER A 2 -3.34 -24.45 1.97
N HIS A 3 -2.37 -23.95 1.22
CA HIS A 3 -1.24 -23.13 1.69
C HIS A 3 -1.61 -21.66 1.88
N ILE A 4 -2.73 -21.38 2.56
CA ILE A 4 -3.11 -20.02 2.88
C ILE A 4 -2.50 -19.70 4.25
N THR A 5 -1.29 -19.14 4.24
CA THR A 5 -0.66 -18.61 5.47
C THR A 5 -1.53 -17.54 6.11
N ARG A 6 -1.42 -17.33 7.42
CA ARG A 6 -2.20 -16.33 8.18
C ARG A 6 -2.14 -14.90 7.62
N ILE A 7 -1.11 -14.56 6.82
CA ILE A 7 -0.93 -13.28 6.10
C ILE A 7 -1.59 -13.24 4.71
N SER A 8 -2.24 -14.33 4.30
CA SER A 8 -2.93 -14.53 3.02
C SER A 8 -4.42 -14.85 3.21
N HIS A 9 -4.91 -14.89 4.46
CA HIS A 9 -6.33 -15.05 4.74
C HIS A 9 -7.05 -13.79 4.25
N GLY A 10 -7.97 -13.94 3.29
CA GLY A 10 -8.76 -12.92 2.59
C GLY A 10 -9.48 -11.87 3.43
N GLY A 11 -8.73 -11.08 4.20
CA GLY A 11 -9.15 -9.86 4.89
C GLY A 11 -8.79 -8.61 4.10
N ALA A 12 -8.82 -7.44 4.76
CA ALA A 12 -8.65 -6.11 4.15
C ALA A 12 -7.40 -5.92 3.28
N ASN A 13 -6.36 -6.76 3.43
CA ASN A 13 -5.12 -6.71 2.63
C ASN A 13 -5.29 -7.40 1.26
N LYS A 14 -6.16 -6.87 0.40
CA LYS A 14 -6.54 -7.53 -0.86
C LYS A 14 -5.33 -7.86 -1.73
N PHE A 15 -4.35 -6.95 -1.85
CA PHE A 15 -3.14 -7.20 -2.63
C PHE A 15 -2.06 -7.98 -1.89
N GLY A 16 -1.86 -7.75 -0.59
CA GLY A 16 -0.95 -8.58 0.20
C GLY A 16 -1.39 -10.04 0.25
N ASN A 17 -2.69 -10.32 0.09
CA ASN A 17 -3.21 -11.66 -0.07
C ASN A 17 -2.96 -12.24 -1.47
N LEU A 18 -2.85 -11.38 -2.50
CA LEU A 18 -2.57 -11.74 -3.90
C LEU A 18 -1.08 -11.86 -4.23
N ILE A 19 -0.19 -11.20 -3.48
CA ILE A 19 1.24 -11.53 -3.50
C ILE A 19 1.40 -12.87 -2.79
N CYS A 20 1.10 -13.94 -3.54
CA CYS A 20 1.60 -15.27 -3.28
C CYS A 20 3.13 -15.15 -3.31
N LEU A 21 3.73 -15.08 -2.13
CA LEU A 21 5.14 -15.38 -2.01
C LEU A 21 5.34 -16.78 -2.63
N CYS A 22 6.49 -17.07 -3.22
CA CYS A 22 6.69 -18.43 -3.72
C CYS A 22 6.58 -19.42 -2.53
N PRO A 23 6.21 -20.70 -2.75
CA PRO A 23 5.99 -21.66 -1.66
C PRO A 23 7.11 -21.72 -0.62
N ASN A 24 8.36 -21.47 -1.03
CA ASN A 24 9.52 -21.41 -0.13
C ASN A 24 9.45 -20.25 0.88
N HIS A 25 9.05 -19.05 0.44
CA HIS A 25 8.93 -17.89 1.31
C HIS A 25 7.76 -18.02 2.30
N HIS A 26 6.66 -18.69 1.92
CA HIS A 26 5.60 -19.07 2.87
C HIS A 26 6.11 -20.07 3.91
N ALA A 27 6.79 -21.13 3.46
CA ALA A 27 7.36 -22.12 4.38
C ALA A 27 8.39 -21.52 5.33
N TRP A 28 9.16 -20.51 4.89
CA TRP A 28 10.11 -19.81 5.76
C TRP A 28 9.40 -18.94 6.80
N PHE A 29 8.29 -18.27 6.45
CA PHE A 29 7.47 -17.57 7.44
C PHE A 29 6.88 -18.51 8.50
N ASP A 30 6.24 -19.60 8.07
CA ASP A 30 5.59 -20.55 8.98
C ASP A 30 6.59 -21.22 9.94
N ARG A 31 7.86 -21.33 9.50
CA ARG A 31 8.98 -21.84 10.30
C ARG A 31 9.63 -20.76 11.18
N GLY A 32 9.08 -19.54 11.23
CA GLY A 32 9.62 -18.42 11.99
C GLY A 32 10.97 -17.90 11.48
N ARG A 33 11.35 -18.22 10.24
CA ARG A 33 12.63 -17.78 9.63
C ARG A 33 12.56 -16.37 9.09
N PHE A 34 11.36 -15.84 8.89
CA PHE A 34 11.10 -14.44 8.58
C PHE A 34 10.15 -13.85 9.61
N SER A 35 10.47 -12.63 10.01
CA SER A 35 9.55 -11.73 10.70
C SER A 35 8.46 -11.23 9.74
N GLU A 36 7.36 -10.77 10.32
CA GLU A 36 6.28 -10.16 9.56
C GLU A 36 6.75 -8.88 8.82
N GLN A 37 7.73 -8.17 9.39
CA GLN A 37 8.36 -7.01 8.78
C GLN A 37 9.11 -7.36 7.49
N GLU A 38 9.88 -8.45 7.49
CA GLU A 38 10.64 -8.90 6.31
C GLU A 38 9.71 -9.31 5.16
N ILE A 39 8.56 -9.90 5.47
CA ILE A 39 7.56 -10.25 4.45
C ILE A 39 6.93 -9.01 3.84
N ARG A 40 6.61 -8.00 4.66
CA ARG A 40 6.10 -6.74 4.14
C ARG A 40 7.12 -6.05 3.25
N LEU A 41 8.39 -6.07 3.65
CA LEU A 41 9.49 -5.55 2.84
C LEU A 41 9.62 -6.28 1.49
N LEU A 42 9.55 -7.62 1.49
CA LEU A 42 9.55 -8.42 0.27
C LEU A 42 8.36 -8.10 -0.64
N LYS A 43 7.17 -7.92 -0.05
CA LYS A 43 5.95 -7.52 -0.79
C LYS A 43 6.08 -6.12 -1.39
N ALA A 44 6.58 -5.15 -0.63
CA ALA A 44 6.83 -3.79 -1.12
C ALA A 44 7.83 -3.77 -2.28
N ARG A 45 8.94 -4.53 -2.16
CA ARG A 45 9.93 -4.72 -3.23
C ARG A 45 9.32 -5.32 -4.48
N PHE A 46 8.46 -6.32 -4.32
CA PHE A 46 7.79 -6.97 -5.44
C PHE A 46 6.84 -6.00 -6.14
N ALA A 47 6.01 -5.27 -5.39
CA ALA A 47 5.10 -4.25 -5.93
C ALA A 47 5.85 -3.17 -6.71
N TRP A 48 6.98 -2.70 -6.18
CA TRP A 48 7.87 -1.76 -6.84
C TRP A 48 8.44 -2.31 -8.16
N ASN A 49 9.02 -3.52 -8.13
CA ASN A 49 9.62 -4.13 -9.32
C ASN A 49 8.61 -4.42 -10.43
N GLN A 50 7.35 -4.68 -10.07
CA GLN A 50 6.26 -4.87 -11.02
C GLN A 50 5.63 -3.58 -11.53
N ARG A 51 6.09 -2.40 -11.06
CA ARG A 51 5.45 -1.11 -11.35
C ARG A 51 3.95 -1.14 -11.07
N ARG A 52 3.57 -1.75 -9.94
CA ARG A 52 2.16 -1.93 -9.55
C ARG A 52 1.44 -0.59 -9.36
N TYR A 53 2.16 0.41 -8.86
CA TYR A 53 1.63 1.71 -8.48
C TYR A 53 2.05 2.80 -9.47
N SER A 54 1.15 3.77 -9.67
CA SER A 54 1.40 4.98 -10.44
C SER A 54 2.39 5.91 -9.73
N ASP A 55 2.96 6.87 -10.45
CA ASP A 55 3.88 7.86 -9.87
C ASP A 55 3.22 8.65 -8.73
N VAL A 56 1.92 8.94 -8.83
CA VAL A 56 1.13 9.62 -7.79
C VAL A 56 1.00 8.75 -6.53
N GLU A 57 0.75 7.46 -6.71
CA GLU A 57 0.64 6.50 -5.60
C GLU A 57 2.00 6.28 -4.91
N ILE A 58 3.07 6.15 -5.70
CA ILE A 58 4.45 6.06 -5.21
C ILE A 58 4.82 7.31 -4.42
N MET A 59 4.43 8.49 -4.93
CA MET A 59 4.63 9.76 -4.25
C MET A 59 3.96 9.76 -2.87
N TRP A 60 2.68 9.39 -2.78
CA TRP A 60 1.95 9.35 -1.51
C TRP A 60 2.54 8.33 -0.53
N LEU A 61 2.87 7.11 -0.98
CA LEU A 61 3.57 6.13 -0.15
C LEU A 61 4.91 6.67 0.38
N GLY A 62 5.64 7.43 -0.45
CA GLY A 62 6.87 8.12 -0.06
C GLY A 62 6.67 9.26 0.94
N VAL A 63 5.55 10.01 0.84
CA VAL A 63 5.17 11.01 1.85
C VAL A 63 4.90 10.34 3.19
N PHE A 64 4.07 9.29 3.19
CA PHE A 64 3.69 8.60 4.42
C PHE A 64 4.87 7.91 5.10
N SER A 65 5.77 7.30 4.33
CA SER A 65 6.96 6.64 4.88
C SER A 65 7.89 7.62 5.60
N LYS A 66 8.00 8.86 5.11
CA LYS A 66 8.92 9.86 5.65
C LYS A 66 8.33 10.73 6.75
N ARG A 67 7.11 11.22 6.55
CA ARG A 67 6.52 12.26 7.41
C ARG A 67 5.71 11.68 8.56
N GLY A 68 5.24 10.44 8.41
CA GLY A 68 4.24 9.88 9.32
C GLY A 68 2.90 10.59 9.14
N GLY A 69 1.84 9.84 8.91
CA GLY A 69 0.52 10.40 8.68
C GLY A 69 -0.43 9.31 8.21
N THR A 70 -1.72 9.55 8.39
CA THR A 70 -2.75 8.58 8.02
C THR A 70 -3.82 9.17 7.13
N HIS A 71 -3.83 10.48 6.88
CA HIS A 71 -4.84 11.15 6.07
C HIS A 71 -4.18 12.05 5.04
N PHE A 72 -4.87 12.24 3.91
CA PHE A 72 -4.45 13.16 2.86
C PHE A 72 -5.65 13.64 2.05
N VAL A 73 -5.48 14.77 1.39
CA VAL A 73 -6.45 15.32 0.44
C VAL A 73 -5.93 15.16 -0.98
N HIS A 74 -6.81 14.80 -1.90
CA HIS A 74 -6.48 14.59 -3.30
C HIS A 74 -7.61 15.13 -4.18
N PRO A 75 -7.32 15.80 -5.32
CA PRO A 75 -8.37 16.31 -6.20
C PRO A 75 -9.33 15.20 -6.63
N SER A 76 -10.64 15.43 -6.52
CA SER A 76 -11.63 14.42 -6.89
C SER A 76 -11.58 14.10 -8.39
N SER A 77 -11.20 15.06 -9.23
CA SER A 77 -10.98 14.86 -10.68
C SER A 77 -9.91 13.82 -10.98
N ASP A 78 -8.92 13.67 -10.08
CA ASP A 78 -7.76 12.81 -10.26
C ASP A 78 -7.87 11.54 -9.40
N ARG A 79 -9.06 11.22 -8.88
CA ARG A 79 -9.33 10.02 -8.06
C ARG A 79 -8.81 8.74 -8.71
N ALA A 80 -8.94 8.61 -10.03
CA ALA A 80 -8.48 7.44 -10.78
C ALA A 80 -6.96 7.18 -10.64
N SER A 81 -6.16 8.19 -10.31
CA SER A 81 -4.72 8.04 -10.09
C SER A 81 -4.37 7.22 -8.84
N LEU A 82 -5.31 7.07 -7.91
CA LEU A 82 -5.18 6.32 -6.65
C LEU A 82 -5.79 4.91 -6.70
N HIS A 83 -6.23 4.47 -7.89
CA HIS A 83 -7.03 3.27 -8.05
C HIS A 83 -6.35 1.99 -7.54
N SER A 84 -5.03 1.84 -7.73
CA SER A 84 -4.34 0.62 -7.31
C SER A 84 -4.22 0.56 -5.79
N LEU A 85 -3.89 1.66 -5.11
CA LEU A 85 -3.83 1.71 -3.64
C LEU A 85 -5.20 1.45 -3.01
N GLU A 86 -6.27 2.00 -3.59
CA GLU A 86 -7.64 1.77 -3.13
C GLU A 86 -8.07 0.32 -3.38
N ALA A 87 -7.87 -0.20 -4.60
CA ALA A 87 -8.22 -1.57 -4.96
C ALA A 87 -7.45 -2.61 -4.12
N ASP A 88 -6.20 -2.30 -3.77
CA ASP A 88 -5.34 -3.13 -2.94
C ASP A 88 -5.70 -3.06 -1.44
N GLY A 89 -6.56 -2.10 -1.05
CA GLY A 89 -7.05 -1.90 0.32
C GLY A 89 -6.11 -1.12 1.24
N TYR A 90 -5.17 -0.36 0.67
CA TYR A 90 -4.21 0.43 1.43
C TYR A 90 -4.71 1.81 1.80
N ILE A 91 -5.61 2.37 0.99
CA ILE A 91 -6.32 3.61 1.29
C ILE A 91 -7.83 3.41 1.19
N GLU A 92 -8.57 4.30 1.82
CA GLU A 92 -10.02 4.39 1.66
C GLU A 92 -10.48 5.85 1.66
N LEU A 93 -11.51 6.13 0.88
CA LEU A 93 -12.17 7.42 0.83
C LEU A 93 -12.98 7.62 2.13
N THR A 94 -12.70 8.70 2.84
CA THR A 94 -13.39 9.05 4.10
C THR A 94 -14.42 10.15 3.93
N ASP A 95 -14.16 11.08 3.01
CA ASP A 95 -15.07 12.16 2.66
C ASP A 95 -14.92 12.50 1.19
N SER A 96 -16.04 12.67 0.49
CA SER A 96 -16.07 13.06 -0.92
C SER A 96 -16.53 14.50 -0.99
N GLY A 97 -15.66 15.40 -1.46
CA GLY A 97 -16.07 16.76 -1.78
C GLY A 97 -17.06 16.74 -2.93
N LEU A 98 -18.36 16.64 -2.64
CA LEU A 98 -19.44 16.62 -3.64
C LEU A 98 -19.86 18.03 -4.08
N ASP A 99 -18.93 18.99 -4.04
CA ASP A 99 -19.18 20.31 -4.60
C ASP A 99 -18.82 20.28 -6.09
N ASP A 100 -19.72 20.70 -6.98
CA ASP A 100 -19.54 20.72 -8.45
C ASP A 100 -18.44 21.69 -8.94
N SER A 101 -17.65 22.23 -8.01
CA SER A 101 -16.49 23.06 -8.30
C SER A 101 -15.33 22.21 -8.84
N LYS A 102 -14.56 22.77 -9.78
CA LYS A 102 -13.32 22.17 -10.27
C LYS A 102 -12.25 21.95 -9.19
N ASP A 103 -12.45 22.52 -8.01
CA ASP A 103 -11.53 22.47 -6.87
C ASP A 103 -12.01 21.49 -5.79
N SER A 104 -12.93 20.57 -6.14
CA SER A 104 -13.41 19.57 -5.20
C SER A 104 -12.28 18.64 -4.75
N MET A 105 -12.15 18.48 -3.43
CA MET A 105 -11.11 17.67 -2.81
C MET A 105 -11.75 16.47 -2.12
N ASP A 106 -11.18 15.30 -2.35
CA ASP A 106 -11.50 14.09 -1.61
C ASP A 106 -10.56 13.93 -0.42
N THR A 107 -11.10 13.53 0.72
CA THR A 107 -10.30 13.17 1.89
C THR A 107 -10.15 11.66 1.96
N TRP A 108 -8.91 11.20 1.95
CA TRP A 108 -8.52 9.80 1.99
C TRP A 108 -7.79 9.49 3.29
N ARG A 109 -7.85 8.23 3.72
CA ARG A 109 -6.99 7.73 4.79
C ARG A 109 -6.28 6.44 4.42
N LEU A 110 -5.13 6.21 5.04
CA LEU A 110 -4.47 4.92 5.10
C LEU A 110 -5.26 3.98 6.00
N THR A 111 -5.45 2.76 5.53
CA THR A 111 -5.91 1.66 6.39
C THR A 111 -4.78 1.19 7.30
N ASP A 112 -5.07 0.30 8.25
CA ASP A 112 -4.03 -0.38 9.04
C ASP A 112 -2.99 -1.07 8.15
N MET A 113 -3.42 -1.60 7.01
CA MET A 113 -2.53 -2.25 6.04
C MET A 113 -1.71 -1.22 5.27
N GLY A 114 -2.33 -0.12 4.84
CA GLY A 114 -1.63 0.98 4.17
C GLY A 114 -0.56 1.59 5.05
N THR A 115 -0.85 1.77 6.34
CA THR A 115 0.12 2.26 7.34
C THR A 115 1.33 1.33 7.45
N ARG A 116 1.10 0.01 7.51
CA ARG A 116 2.18 -0.99 7.57
C ARG A 116 2.99 -1.06 6.28
N LEU A 117 2.36 -0.88 5.12
CA LEU A 117 3.05 -0.83 3.83
C LEU A 117 3.90 0.43 3.72
N ALA A 118 3.32 1.59 4.03
CA ALA A 118 4.02 2.88 4.01
C ALA A 118 5.26 2.86 4.91
N ALA A 119 5.16 2.25 6.11
CA ALA A 119 6.27 2.14 7.05
C ALA A 119 7.50 1.38 6.50
N VAL A 120 7.32 0.47 5.54
CA VAL A 120 8.42 -0.28 4.91
C VAL A 120 8.74 0.19 3.49
N TRP A 121 8.02 1.20 2.99
CA TRP A 121 8.11 1.62 1.60
C TRP A 121 9.49 2.20 1.26
N SER A 122 10.07 3.01 2.15
CA SER A 122 11.43 3.54 1.98
C SER A 122 12.49 2.44 1.88
N ASP A 123 12.31 1.36 2.63
CA ASP A 123 13.28 0.28 2.75
C ASP A 123 13.20 -0.69 1.56
N SER A 124 12.14 -0.59 0.76
CA SER A 124 11.90 -1.39 -0.44
C SER A 124 12.87 -1.08 -1.60
N GLY A 125 13.63 0.01 -1.52
CA GLY A 125 14.47 0.49 -2.63
C GLY A 125 13.72 1.37 -3.64
N ALA A 126 12.45 1.70 -3.36
CA ALA A 126 11.75 2.77 -4.07
C ALA A 126 12.50 4.11 -3.87
N PRO A 127 12.68 4.93 -4.92
CA PRO A 127 13.38 6.18 -4.81
C PRO A 127 12.68 7.10 -3.79
N PRO A 128 13.42 7.82 -2.94
CA PRO A 128 12.82 8.78 -2.04
C PRO A 128 12.04 9.80 -2.87
N SER A 129 10.75 10.01 -2.57
CA SER A 129 10.00 11.10 -3.19
C SER A 129 10.73 12.41 -2.88
N ASN A 130 11.24 13.10 -3.90
CA ASN A 130 11.90 14.39 -3.78
C ASN A 130 10.85 15.49 -3.59
N ILE A 131 10.02 15.35 -2.56
CA ILE A 131 9.10 16.41 -2.15
C ILE A 131 9.87 17.29 -1.18
N ARG A 132 10.46 18.36 -1.72
CA ARG A 132 10.99 19.48 -0.95
C ARG A 132 9.84 20.35 -0.44
#